data_AF-A0A8S1TPQ8-F1
#
_entry.id   AF-A0A8S1TPQ8-F1
#
_cell.length_a   1.000
_cell.length_b   1.000
_cell.length_c   1.000
_cell.angle_alpha   90.00
_cell.angle_beta   90.00
_cell.angle_gamma   90.00
#
_symmetry.space_group_name_H-M   'P 1'
#
loop_
_entity.id
_entity.type
_entity.pdbx_description
1 polymer ?
#
loop_
_entity_poly.entity_id
_entity_poly.type
_entity_poly.pdbx_seq_one_letter_code
_entity_poly.pdbx_strand_id
1 'polypeptide(L)'
;MIQPNKDNLKQTVKYDLNVNLQFEIKPLYKKVKLFPNIAQYLPGIVSIKAQDKIITQNSENQRVGVDLICLIDISGSMDGQKITMVKQTQSLLLDLLSDYCRYQLITFESSTQRLTPLKRVKYANTQYCKQII
;
A
#
# COMPACT_ATOMS: atom_id res chain seq x y z
N MET A 1 -8.45 2.57 -39.98
CA MET A 1 -8.20 1.42 -39.07
C MET A 1 -6.81 1.59 -38.51
N ILE A 2 -6.70 1.85 -37.20
CA ILE A 2 -5.41 2.02 -36.51
C ILE A 2 -4.93 0.63 -36.14
N GLN A 3 -3.81 0.18 -36.70
CA GLN A 3 -3.19 -1.08 -36.29
C GLN A 3 -2.56 -0.91 -34.90
N PRO A 4 -2.66 -1.91 -34.01
CA PRO A 4 -2.01 -1.84 -32.71
C PRO A 4 -0.49 -1.90 -32.90
N ASN A 5 0.20 -0.88 -32.37
CA ASN A 5 1.65 -0.82 -32.31
C ASN A 5 2.17 -1.98 -31.44
N LYS A 6 2.92 -2.90 -32.05
CA LYS A 6 3.53 -4.07 -31.38
C LYS A 6 4.87 -3.76 -30.71
N ASP A 7 5.28 -2.49 -30.63
CA ASP A 7 6.54 -2.10 -30.02
C ASP A 7 6.32 -1.54 -28.61
N ASN A 8 6.24 -2.47 -27.65
CA ASN A 8 6.76 -2.42 -26.27
C ASN A 8 6.03 -3.46 -25.41
N LEU A 9 6.23 -4.74 -25.73
CA LEU A 9 6.07 -5.78 -24.72
C LEU A 9 7.19 -5.57 -23.69
N LYS A 10 6.92 -4.73 -22.68
CA LYS A 10 7.77 -4.61 -21.49
C LYS A 10 7.98 -6.03 -20.98
N GLN A 11 9.20 -6.56 -21.08
CA GLN A 11 9.56 -7.84 -20.51
C GLN A 11 9.14 -7.83 -19.05
N THR A 12 8.13 -8.62 -18.70
CA THR A 12 7.74 -8.88 -17.33
C THR A 12 8.87 -9.69 -16.72
N VAL A 13 9.82 -8.99 -16.10
CA VAL A 13 10.86 -9.63 -15.28
C VAL A 13 10.13 -10.47 -14.23
N LYS A 14 10.21 -11.79 -14.38
CA LYS A 14 9.55 -12.75 -13.50
C LYS A 14 10.23 -12.69 -12.14
N TYR A 15 9.48 -12.33 -11.09
CA TYR A 15 9.99 -12.26 -9.73
C TYR A 15 10.35 -13.68 -9.24
N ASP A 16 11.63 -13.92 -8.94
CA ASP A 16 12.08 -15.21 -8.42
C ASP A 16 11.87 -15.27 -6.90
N LEU A 17 10.90 -16.08 -6.48
CA LEU A 17 10.55 -16.25 -5.07
C LEU A 17 11.67 -16.96 -4.28
N ASN A 18 12.42 -17.86 -4.90
CA ASN A 18 13.45 -18.64 -4.20
C ASN A 18 14.65 -17.77 -3.80
N VAL A 19 14.90 -16.72 -4.58
CA VAL A 19 16.00 -15.78 -4.32
C VAL A 19 15.54 -14.64 -3.40
N ASN A 20 14.33 -14.13 -3.61
CA ASN A 20 13.91 -12.88 -2.99
C ASN A 20 13.00 -13.05 -1.76
N LEU A 21 12.56 -14.28 -1.44
CA LEU A 21 11.84 -14.57 -0.20
C LEU A 21 12.59 -15.61 0.62
N GLN A 22 12.88 -15.27 1.87
CA GLN A 22 13.38 -16.19 2.86
C GLN A 22 12.24 -16.62 3.79
N PHE A 23 12.05 -17.92 3.92
CA PHE A 23 11.11 -18.54 4.85
C PHE A 23 11.88 -19.19 5.99
N GLU A 24 11.52 -18.86 7.23
CA GLU A 24 12.12 -19.42 8.44
C GLU A 24 11.00 -19.86 9.38
N ILE A 25 11.01 -21.13 9.81
CA ILE A 25 10.05 -21.65 10.78
C ILE A 25 10.76 -21.87 12.10
N LYS A 26 10.27 -21.25 13.17
CA LYS A 26 10.80 -21.42 14.53
C LYS A 26 9.78 -22.11 15.42
N PRO A 27 10.05 -23.34 15.91
CA PRO A 27 9.17 -23.97 16.87
C PRO A 27 9.19 -23.18 18.19
N LEU A 28 8.08 -23.22 18.93
CA LEU A 28 7.97 -22.61 20.25
C LEU A 28 9.01 -23.18 21.24
N TYR A 29 9.33 -24.47 21.09
CA TYR A 29 10.25 -25.18 21.97
C TYR A 29 11.59 -25.47 21.28
N LYS A 30 12.70 -25.28 22.00
CA LYS A 30 14.07 -25.54 21.51
C LYS A 30 14.35 -27.02 21.22
N LYS A 31 13.64 -27.92 21.90
CA LYS A 31 13.73 -29.37 21.70
C LYS A 31 12.32 -29.93 21.62
N VAL A 32 12.09 -30.80 20.65
CA VAL A 32 10.83 -31.49 20.43
C VAL A 32 11.11 -32.98 20.35
N LYS A 33 10.34 -33.78 21.09
CA LYS A 33 10.39 -35.24 20.97
C LYS A 33 9.39 -35.66 19.91
N LEU A 34 9.88 -36.23 18.81
CA LEU A 34 9.03 -36.77 17.75
C LEU A 34 8.67 -38.23 18.07
N PHE A 35 7.45 -38.62 17.70
CA PHE A 35 6.90 -39.96 17.89
C PHE A 35 6.44 -40.43 16.50
N PRO A 36 6.98 -41.55 15.98
CA PRO A 36 6.82 -41.94 14.57
C PRO A 36 5.39 -42.36 14.21
N ASN A 37 4.60 -42.82 15.19
CA ASN A 37 3.27 -43.39 14.96
C ASN A 37 2.12 -42.49 15.44
N ILE A 38 2.41 -41.23 15.80
CA ILE A 38 1.41 -40.29 16.32
C ILE A 38 1.61 -38.95 15.63
N ALA A 39 0.55 -38.46 14.96
CA ALA A 39 0.53 -37.11 14.40
C ALA A 39 0.66 -36.08 15.54
N GLN A 40 1.59 -35.14 15.38
CA GLN A 40 1.90 -34.13 16.40
C GLN A 40 1.78 -32.73 15.84
N TYR A 41 1.13 -31.86 16.60
CA TYR A 41 1.06 -30.42 16.31
C TYR A 41 2.19 -29.71 17.06
N LEU A 42 3.07 -29.06 16.32
CA LEU A 42 4.16 -28.27 16.87
C LEU A 42 3.85 -26.79 16.67
N PRO A 43 3.50 -26.05 17.73
CA PRO A 43 3.30 -24.62 17.60
C PRO A 43 4.63 -23.97 17.23
N GLY A 44 4.58 -23.07 16.25
CA GLY A 44 5.75 -22.37 15.75
C GLY A 44 5.35 -21.10 15.03
N ILE A 45 6.34 -20.25 14.81
CA ILE A 45 6.19 -19.00 14.07
C ILE A 45 6.80 -19.20 12.69
N VAL A 46 6.06 -18.80 11.67
CA VAL A 46 6.57 -18.68 10.30
C VAL A 46 7.00 -17.23 10.10
N SER A 47 8.28 -17.02 9.85
CA SER A 47 8.84 -15.73 9.45
C SER A 47 9.05 -15.74 7.94
N ILE A 48 8.45 -14.77 7.26
CA ILE A 48 8.62 -14.54 5.82
C ILE A 48 9.34 -13.21 5.70
N LYS A 49 10.53 -13.21 5.09
CA LYS A 49 11.35 -12.02 4.87
C LYS A 49 11.53 -11.83 3.36
N ALA A 50 11.13 -10.69 2.85
CA ALA A 50 11.45 -10.31 1.48
C ALA A 50 12.83 -9.63 1.46
N GLN A 51 13.65 -9.92 0.45
CA GLN A 51 14.92 -9.25 0.23
C GLN A 51 14.69 -8.04 -0.68
N ASP A 52 15.17 -6.87 -0.26
CA ASP A 52 14.98 -5.61 -0.99
C ASP A 52 15.92 -5.43 -2.21
N LYS A 53 16.63 -6.48 -2.64
CA LYS A 53 17.83 -6.34 -3.48
C LYS A 53 17.62 -6.13 -5.00
N ILE A 54 16.39 -6.07 -5.53
CA ILE A 54 16.17 -5.98 -7.01
C ILE A 54 15.22 -4.83 -7.44
N ILE A 55 14.94 -3.84 -6.60
CA ILE A 55 14.11 -2.68 -7.05
C ILE A 55 14.94 -1.42 -7.36
N THR A 56 16.22 -1.39 -6.99
CA THR A 56 16.96 -0.11 -6.91
C THR A 56 17.85 0.23 -8.10
N GLN A 57 17.97 -0.60 -9.15
CA GLN A 57 18.95 -0.32 -10.22
C GLN A 57 18.40 -0.19 -11.64
N ASN A 58 17.14 -0.52 -11.93
CA ASN A 58 16.54 -0.28 -13.25
C ASN A 58 15.00 -0.17 -13.25
N SER A 59 14.38 -0.04 -12.09
CA SER A 59 12.93 -0.18 -11.92
C SER A 59 12.34 0.90 -11.02
N GLU A 60 12.51 2.16 -11.41
CA GLU A 60 11.68 3.29 -10.94
C GLU A 60 10.16 3.03 -11.13
N ASN A 61 9.77 1.95 -11.83
CA ASN A 61 8.42 1.66 -12.29
C ASN A 61 7.75 0.39 -11.71
N GLN A 62 8.20 -0.16 -10.57
CA GLN A 62 7.64 -1.43 -10.04
C GLN A 62 7.03 -1.37 -8.64
N ARG A 63 6.89 -0.20 -8.01
CA ARG A 63 5.96 -0.12 -6.87
C ARG A 63 4.54 -0.20 -7.41
N VAL A 64 3.82 -1.26 -7.04
CA VAL A 64 2.39 -1.33 -7.26
C VAL A 64 1.76 -0.16 -6.51
N GLY A 65 1.09 0.73 -7.24
CA GLY A 65 0.38 1.86 -6.64
C GLY A 65 -0.65 1.36 -5.63
N VAL A 66 -0.77 2.07 -4.51
CA VAL A 66 -1.77 1.76 -3.49
C VAL A 66 -3.02 2.61 -3.67
N ASP A 67 -4.16 2.09 -3.25
CA ASP A 67 -5.40 2.85 -3.13
C ASP A 67 -5.55 3.33 -1.71
N LEU A 68 -5.44 4.65 -1.51
CA LEU A 68 -5.65 5.28 -0.23
C LEU A 68 -7.01 5.96 -0.19
N ILE A 69 -7.88 5.48 0.69
CA ILE A 69 -9.19 6.07 0.96
C ILE A 69 -9.16 6.64 2.37
N CYS A 70 -9.18 7.97 2.49
CA CYS A 70 -9.21 8.68 3.75
C CYS A 70 -10.65 8.96 4.16
N LEU A 71 -11.07 8.40 5.28
CA LEU A 71 -12.33 8.69 5.94
C LEU A 71 -12.05 9.59 7.16
N ILE A 72 -12.47 10.85 7.11
CA ILE A 72 -12.13 11.88 8.10
C ILE A 72 -13.37 12.33 8.87
N ASP A 73 -13.28 12.30 10.20
CA ASP A 73 -14.31 12.85 11.09
C ASP A 73 -14.34 14.38 10.96
N ILE A 74 -15.53 14.95 10.82
CA ILE A 74 -15.79 16.40 10.81
C ILE A 74 -16.77 16.83 11.90
N SER A 75 -16.99 15.98 12.91
CA SER A 75 -17.80 16.31 14.09
C SER A 75 -17.25 17.50 14.86
N GLY A 76 -18.07 18.12 15.70
CA GLY A 76 -17.63 19.24 16.55
C GLY A 76 -16.43 18.93 17.46
N SER A 77 -16.11 17.65 17.70
CA SER A 77 -14.90 17.25 18.44
C SER A 77 -13.59 17.54 17.69
N MET A 78 -13.68 17.76 16.37
CA MET A 78 -12.57 18.03 15.45
C MET A 78 -12.30 19.53 15.24
N ASP A 79 -13.13 20.40 15.84
CA ASP A 79 -13.00 21.85 15.71
C ASP A 79 -11.62 22.38 16.15
N GLY A 80 -11.22 23.49 15.52
CA GLY A 80 -9.98 24.19 15.82
C GLY A 80 -8.73 23.51 15.24
N GLN A 81 -7.76 23.20 16.09
CA GLN A 81 -6.44 22.75 15.64
C GLN A 81 -6.46 21.35 15.03
N LYS A 82 -7.35 20.45 15.50
CA LYS A 82 -7.39 19.06 15.02
C LYS A 82 -7.67 18.99 13.52
N ILE A 83 -8.74 19.65 13.07
CA ILE A 83 -9.08 19.66 11.64
C ILE A 83 -8.01 20.39 10.81
N THR A 84 -7.38 21.43 11.36
CA THR A 84 -6.27 22.14 10.70
C THR A 84 -5.07 21.21 10.46
N MET A 85 -4.69 20.42 11.47
CA MET A 85 -3.61 19.44 11.35
C MET A 85 -3.97 18.33 10.35
N VAL A 86 -5.22 17.89 10.31
CA VAL A 86 -5.68 16.90 9.32
C VAL A 86 -5.51 17.46 7.91
N LYS A 87 -5.93 18.70 7.64
CA LYS A 87 -5.78 19.33 6.32
C LYS A 87 -4.31 19.43 5.88
N GLN A 88 -3.43 19.85 6.79
CA GLN A 88 -1.99 19.91 6.55
C GLN A 88 -1.41 18.52 6.26
N THR A 89 -1.80 17.52 7.05
CA THR A 89 -1.36 16.13 6.87
C THR A 89 -1.85 15.56 5.54
N GLN A 90 -3.10 15.83 5.14
CA GLN A 90 -3.65 15.40 3.86
C GLN A 90 -2.90 16.03 2.68
N SER A 91 -2.54 17.32 2.78
CA SER A 91 -1.74 18.00 1.76
C SER A 91 -0.33 17.39 1.64
N LEU A 92 0.34 17.13 2.76
CA LEU A 92 1.64 16.46 2.80
C LEU A 92 1.55 15.03 2.25
N LEU A 93 0.50 14.29 2.61
CA LEU A 93 0.29 12.93 2.16
C LEU A 93 0.17 12.86 0.63
N LEU A 94 -0.54 13.81 0.02
CA LEU A 94 -0.63 13.92 -1.44
C LEU A 94 0.73 14.21 -2.10
N ASP A 95 1.66 14.86 -1.41
CA ASP A 95 3.03 15.10 -1.91
C ASP A 95 3.94 13.88 -1.75
N LEU A 96 3.65 13.00 -0.77
CA LEU A 96 4.41 11.78 -0.52
C LEU A 96 3.97 10.60 -1.39
N LEU A 97 2.75 10.65 -1.94
CA LEU A 97 2.22 9.59 -2.79
C LEU A 97 2.81 9.65 -4.21
N SER A 98 3.18 8.48 -4.74
CA SER A 98 3.54 8.34 -6.16
C SER A 98 2.34 8.54 -7.08
N ASP A 99 2.60 8.87 -8.34
CA ASP A 99 1.58 9.04 -9.38
C ASP A 99 0.83 7.73 -9.76
N TYR A 100 1.39 6.58 -9.38
CA TYR A 100 0.74 5.26 -9.47
C TYR A 100 -0.32 5.05 -8.39
N CYS A 101 -0.22 5.73 -7.25
CA CYS A 101 -1.18 5.63 -6.16
C CYS A 101 -2.49 6.33 -6.53
N ARG A 102 -3.61 5.87 -5.97
CA ARG A 102 -4.91 6.54 -6.06
C ARG A 102 -5.31 7.06 -4.68
N TYR A 103 -5.95 8.22 -4.67
CA TYR A 103 -6.39 8.90 -3.46
C TYR A 103 -7.87 9.21 -3.52
N GLN A 104 -8.56 9.07 -2.40
CA GLN A 104 -9.95 9.48 -2.20
C GLN A 104 -10.14 10.07 -0.81
N LEU A 105 -10.90 11.17 -0.72
CA LEU A 105 -11.29 11.80 0.54
C LEU A 105 -12.80 11.71 0.74
N ILE A 106 -13.18 11.21 1.91
CA ILE A 106 -14.54 11.10 2.40
C ILE A 106 -14.57 11.70 3.80
N THR A 107 -15.54 12.57 4.06
CA THR A 107 -15.80 13.10 5.40
C THR A 107 -17.03 12.45 6.00
N PHE A 108 -17.11 12.39 7.32
CA PHE A 108 -18.28 11.89 8.02
C PHE A 108 -18.56 12.62 9.32
N GLU A 109 -19.84 12.70 9.64
CA GLU A 109 -20.39 13.01 10.96
C GLU A 109 -21.71 12.22 11.09
N SER A 110 -22.87 12.90 11.06
CA SER A 110 -24.19 12.24 11.03
C SER A 110 -24.50 11.61 9.66
N SER A 111 -23.81 12.05 8.62
CA SER A 111 -23.87 11.49 7.27
C SER A 111 -22.46 11.45 6.66
N THR A 112 -22.30 10.74 5.55
CA THR A 112 -21.02 10.65 4.83
C THR A 112 -21.06 11.48 3.56
N GLN A 113 -19.99 12.22 3.29
CA GLN A 113 -19.83 12.99 2.07
C GLN A 113 -18.51 12.64 1.39
N ARG A 114 -18.60 12.28 0.10
CA ARG A 114 -17.43 12.04 -0.73
C ARG A 114 -16.95 13.37 -1.32
N LEU A 115 -15.82 13.87 -0.83
CA LEU A 115 -15.25 15.15 -1.29
C LEU A 115 -14.48 15.00 -2.60
N THR A 116 -13.82 13.85 -2.82
CA THR A 116 -13.10 13.58 -4.06
C THR A 116 -13.45 12.17 -4.60
N PRO A 117 -13.44 11.96 -5.92
CA PRO A 117 -13.46 10.61 -6.49
C PRO A 117 -12.09 9.94 -6.35
N LEU A 118 -12.05 8.61 -6.30
CA LEU A 118 -10.79 7.85 -6.30
C LEU A 118 -10.03 8.09 -7.61
N LYS A 119 -8.97 8.88 -7.55
CA LYS A 119 -8.16 9.26 -8.72
C LYS A 119 -6.68 9.07 -8.46
N ARG A 120 -5.91 8.79 -9.52
CA ARG A 120 -4.45 8.73 -9.44
C ARG A 120 -3.87 10.08 -9.03
N VAL A 121 -2.82 10.06 -8.22
CA VAL A 121 -2.10 11.25 -7.72
C VAL A 121 -1.18 11.83 -8.81
N LYS A 122 -1.78 12.15 -9.96
CA LYS A 122 -1.13 12.95 -11.01
C LYS A 122 -1.20 14.41 -10.63
N TYR A 123 -0.23 15.21 -11.08
CA TYR A 123 -0.14 16.64 -10.78
C TYR A 123 -1.49 17.38 -10.79
N ALA A 124 -2.27 17.29 -11.88
CA ALA A 124 -3.57 17.96 -11.98
C ALA A 124 -4.59 17.50 -10.92
N ASN A 125 -4.65 16.20 -10.63
CA ASN A 125 -5.54 15.65 -9.62
C ASN A 125 -5.08 16.03 -8.21
N THR A 126 -3.77 16.07 -7.97
CA THR A 126 -3.18 16.52 -6.71
C THR A 126 -3.56 17.97 -6.42
N GLN A 127 -3.41 18.87 -7.40
CA GLN A 127 -3.81 20.27 -7.24
C GLN A 127 -5.33 20.40 -6.98
N TYR A 128 -6.15 19.65 -7.71
CA TYR A 128 -7.60 19.60 -7.47
C TYR A 128 -7.95 19.13 -6.04
N CYS A 129 -7.32 18.06 -5.57
CA CYS A 129 -7.55 17.56 -4.21
C CYS A 129 -7.11 18.57 -3.15
N LYS A 130 -5.96 19.22 -3.33
CA LYS A 130 -5.45 20.27 -2.42
C LYS A 130 -6.35 21.51 -2.35
N GLN A 131 -7.09 21.82 -3.41
CA GLN A 131 -8.08 22.92 -3.40
C GLN A 131 -9.35 22.58 -2.62
N ILE A 132 -9.64 21.28 -2.45
CA ILE A 132 -10.83 20.79 -1.73
C ILE A 132 -10.55 20.60 -0.23
N ILE A 133 -9.31 20.25 0.12
CA ILE A 133 -8.83 20.09 1.50
C ILE A 133 -8.76 21.45 2.20
#